data_AF-A0A838KTL2-F1
#
_entry.id   AF-A0A838KTL2-F1
#
_cell.length_a   1.000
_cell.length_b   1.000
_cell.length_c   1.000
_cell.angle_alpha   90.00
_cell.angle_beta   90.00
_cell.angle_gamma   90.00
#
_symmetry.space_group_name_H-M   'P 1'
#
loop_
_entity.id
_entity.type
_entity.pdbx_description
1 polymer ?
#
loop_
_entity_poly.entity_id
_entity_poly.type
_entity_poly.pdbx_seq_one_letter_code
_entity_poly.pdbx_strand_id
1 'polypeptide(L)'
;MLARERVMIAPDEGAVILGGGVGFVGKLYGEENGGAFAIGEHPLESRILAAPPHTHTRMRSPTYSRGRSGSWSTKRSTGPRRAVTC
;
A
#
# COMPACT_ATOMS: atom_id res chain seq x y z
N MET A 1 10.40 28.68 16.17
CA MET A 1 9.70 27.47 15.69
C MET A 1 9.95 27.37 14.20
N LEU A 2 10.73 26.39 13.74
CA LEU A 2 10.94 26.19 12.31
C LEU A 2 9.62 25.70 11.69
N ALA A 3 9.19 26.34 10.61
CA ALA A 3 8.03 25.89 9.85
C ALA A 3 8.25 24.43 9.45
N ARG A 4 7.29 23.55 9.76
CA ARG A 4 7.33 22.18 9.22
C ARG A 4 7.15 22.28 7.72
N GLU A 5 8.18 21.87 6.99
CA GLU A 5 8.10 21.66 5.56
C GLU A 5 7.00 20.63 5.28
N ARG A 6 6.10 20.96 4.36
CA ARG A 6 4.99 20.10 3.97
C ARG A 6 5.24 19.67 2.53
N VAL A 7 5.28 18.37 2.31
CA VAL A 7 5.34 17.80 0.97
C VAL A 7 3.91 17.53 0.52
N MET A 8 3.55 18.05 -0.66
CA MET A 8 2.30 17.74 -1.34
C MET A 8 2.64 16.85 -2.53
N ILE A 9 1.96 15.71 -2.64
CA ILE A 9 2.11 14.78 -3.77
C ILE A 9 0.79 14.80 -4.52
N ALA A 10 0.81 15.17 -5.79
CA ALA A 10 -0.42 15.27 -6.58
C ALA A 10 -0.99 13.87 -6.92
N PRO A 11 -2.31 13.76 -7.18
CA PRO A 11 -2.94 12.48 -7.54
C PRO A 11 -2.34 11.80 -8.78
N ASP A 12 -1.75 12.56 -9.69
CA ASP A 12 -1.10 12.13 -10.92
C ASP A 12 0.43 12.01 -10.83
N GLU A 13 1.01 12.42 -9.71
CA GLU A 13 2.45 12.39 -9.46
C GLU A 13 2.93 11.00 -9.01
N GLY A 14 4.20 10.65 -9.22
CA GLY A 14 4.79 9.42 -8.71
C GLY A 14 5.31 8.49 -9.81
N ALA A 15 6.08 7.48 -9.40
CA ALA A 15 6.73 6.57 -10.31
C ALA A 15 5.79 5.40 -10.68
N VAL A 16 5.47 5.28 -11.97
CA VAL A 16 4.71 4.14 -12.49
C VAL A 16 5.64 2.93 -12.59
N ILE A 17 5.31 1.89 -11.82
CA ILE A 17 5.99 0.60 -11.84
C ILE A 17 5.00 -0.41 -12.40
N LEU A 18 5.38 -1.03 -13.52
CA LEU A 18 4.64 -2.13 -14.13
C LEU A 18 5.29 -3.46 -13.71
N GLY A 19 4.60 -4.21 -12.86
CA GLY A 19 5.07 -5.52 -12.38
C GLY A 19 3.97 -6.56 -12.48
N GLY A 20 4.21 -7.65 -13.22
CA GLY A 20 3.28 -8.80 -13.27
C GLY A 20 1.87 -8.49 -13.79
N GLY A 21 1.70 -7.46 -14.64
CA GLY A 21 0.41 -7.07 -15.21
C GLY A 21 -0.45 -6.16 -14.32
N VAL A 22 0.07 -5.71 -13.18
CA VAL A 22 -0.61 -4.79 -12.28
C VAL A 22 0.15 -3.46 -12.24
N GLY A 23 -0.58 -2.37 -12.45
CA GLY A 23 -0.04 -1.02 -12.28
C GLY A 23 0.14 -0.69 -10.79
N PHE A 24 1.30 -0.12 -10.46
CA PHE A 24 1.57 0.49 -9.17
C PHE A 24 2.15 1.89 -9.39
N VAL A 25 1.64 2.88 -8.66
CA VAL A 25 2.17 4.25 -8.67
C VAL A 25 2.79 4.50 -7.29
N GLY A 26 4.11 4.49 -7.22
CA GLY A 26 4.84 4.81 -6.00
C GLY A 26 4.83 6.32 -5.75
N LYS A 27 4.21 6.75 -4.65
CA LYS A 27 4.06 8.16 -4.28
C LYS A 27 5.13 8.63 -3.30
N LEU A 28 5.43 7.80 -2.32
CA LEU A 28 6.45 8.07 -1.30
C LEU A 28 7.12 6.76 -0.90
N TYR A 29 8.43 6.71 -0.98
CA TYR A 29 9.24 5.58 -0.55
C TYR A 29 9.73 5.76 0.89
N GLY A 30 10.11 4.66 1.53
CA GLY A 30 10.60 4.69 2.91
C GLY A 30 11.89 5.50 3.04
N GLU A 31 12.77 5.39 2.05
CA GLU A 31 14.04 6.11 1.98
C GLU A 31 13.85 7.63 2.08
N GLU A 32 12.74 8.15 1.53
CA GLU A 32 12.41 9.58 1.52
C GLU A 32 11.89 10.09 2.87
N ASN A 33 11.55 9.20 3.81
CA ASN A 33 11.07 9.57 5.14
C ASN A 33 11.79 8.85 6.29
N GLY A 34 13.04 8.43 6.05
CA GLY A 34 13.88 7.79 7.07
C GLY A 34 13.43 6.37 7.45
N GLY A 35 12.73 5.69 6.55
CA GLY A 35 12.27 4.31 6.68
C GLY A 35 10.95 4.15 7.45
N ALA A 36 10.18 5.23 7.63
CA ALA A 36 8.99 5.22 8.47
C ALA A 36 7.79 4.55 7.79
N PHE A 37 7.49 4.90 6.54
CA PHE A 37 6.38 4.32 5.79
C PHE A 37 6.56 4.50 4.28
N ALA A 38 5.73 3.83 3.48
CA ALA A 38 5.65 4.06 2.04
C ALA A 38 4.19 4.25 1.64
N ILE A 39 3.94 5.06 0.61
CA ILE A 39 2.62 5.28 0.01
C ILE A 39 2.71 4.92 -1.46
N GLY A 40 1.74 4.13 -1.93
CA GLY A 40 1.53 3.92 -3.34
C GLY A 40 0.08 3.60 -3.64
N GLU A 41 -0.25 3.72 -4.92
CA GLU A 41 -1.60 3.54 -5.44
C GLU A 41 -1.61 2.42 -6.47
N HIS A 42 -2.68 1.63 -6.46
CA HIS A 42 -2.92 0.61 -7.47
C HIS A 42 -4.14 1.02 -8.31
N PRO A 43 -3.94 1.58 -9.51
CA PRO A 43 -5.03 1.76 -10.46
C PRO A 43 -5.48 0.38 -10.94
N LEU A 44 -6.61 -0.08 -10.41
CA LEU A 44 -7.16 -1.40 -10.68
C LEU A 44 -8.60 -1.30 -11.15
N GLU A 45 -8.90 -2.07 -12.18
CA GLU A 45 -10.27 -2.38 -12.53
C GLU A 45 -10.91 -3.33 -11.51
N SER A 46 -12.23 -3.29 -11.45
CA SER A 46 -13.00 -4.17 -10.56
C SER A 46 -12.67 -5.64 -10.83
N ARG A 47 -12.50 -6.42 -9.76
CA ARG A 47 -12.20 -7.87 -9.78
C ARG A 47 -10.79 -8.25 -10.27
N ILE A 48 -9.87 -7.30 -10.38
CA ILE A 48 -8.44 -7.56 -10.61
C ILE A 48 -7.71 -7.64 -9.27
N LEU A 49 -6.80 -8.61 -9.14
CA LEU A 49 -5.93 -8.72 -7.97
C LEU A 49 -4.78 -7.73 -8.07
N ALA A 50 -4.56 -6.96 -7.01
CA ALA A 50 -3.43 -6.02 -6.90
C ALA A 50 -2.06 -6.73 -6.90
N ALA A 51 -2.03 -7.96 -6.38
CA ALA A 51 -0.84 -8.80 -6.32
C ALA A 51 -1.28 -10.26 -6.09
N PRO A 52 -0.43 -11.25 -6.44
CA PRO A 52 -0.59 -12.62 -5.96
C PRO A 52 -0.61 -12.67 -4.42
N PRO A 53 -1.23 -13.69 -3.80
CA PRO A 53 -1.17 -13.89 -2.36
C PRO A 53 0.28 -13.96 -1.86
N HIS A 54 0.64 -13.09 -0.92
CA HIS A 54 1.99 -13.01 -0.36
C HIS A 54 1.94 -12.62 1.12
N THR A 55 3.09 -12.59 1.78
CA THR A 55 3.21 -12.25 3.20
C THR A 55 4.32 -11.23 3.41
N HIS A 56 4.02 -10.18 4.19
CA HIS A 56 5.04 -9.29 4.71
C HIS A 56 5.51 -9.81 6.08
N THR A 57 6.81 -10.06 6.22
CA THR A 57 7.40 -10.61 7.47
C THR A 57 7.70 -9.53 8.51
N ARG A 58 7.91 -8.28 8.06
CA ARG A 58 8.34 -7.16 8.92
C ARG A 58 7.57 -5.86 8.66
N MET A 59 6.51 -5.92 7.86
CA MET A 59 5.75 -4.74 7.44
C MET A 59 4.25 -5.00 7.58
N ARG A 60 3.51 -3.97 7.98
CA ARG A 60 2.05 -3.95 7.93
C ARG A 60 1.64 -3.12 6.71
N SER A 61 0.82 -3.69 5.85
CA SER A 61 0.29 -3.01 4.68
C SER A 61 -1.23 -2.83 4.82
N PRO A 62 -1.71 -1.69 5.37
CA PRO A 62 -3.12 -1.36 5.35
C PRO A 62 -3.54 -0.90 3.94
N THR A 63 -4.73 -1.29 3.50
CA THR A 63 -5.30 -0.89 2.19
C THR A 63 -6.55 -0.05 2.40
N TYR A 64 -6.73 0.96 1.56
CA TYR A 64 -7.96 1.71 1.41
C TYR A 64 -8.42 1.61 -0.05
N SER A 65 -9.73 1.46 -0.27
CA SER A 65 -10.31 1.35 -1.61
C SER A 65 -11.49 2.31 -1.76
N ARG A 66 -11.64 2.85 -2.97
CA ARG A 66 -12.87 3.49 -3.41
C ARG A 66 -13.76 2.41 -4.04
N GLY A 67 -14.70 1.87 -3.28
CA GLY A 67 -15.61 0.81 -3.73
C GLY A 67 -15.48 -0.49 -2.93
N ARG A 68 -16.06 -1.58 -3.44
CA ARG A 68 -15.90 -2.90 -2.82
C ARG A 68 -14.57 -3.51 -3.22
N SER A 69 -13.66 -3.62 -2.25
CA SER A 69 -12.45 -4.45 -2.35
C SER A 69 -12.55 -5.62 -1.38
N GLY A 70 -11.85 -6.71 -1.65
CA GLY A 70 -11.57 -7.74 -0.65
C GLY A 70 -10.07 -7.82 -0.40
N SER A 71 -9.67 -7.83 0.87
CA SER A 71 -8.27 -8.06 1.26
C SER A 71 -8.18 -9.27 2.19
N TRP A 72 -7.27 -10.19 1.88
CA TRP A 72 -6.98 -11.36 2.71
C TRP A 72 -5.54 -11.28 3.21
N SER A 73 -5.39 -11.04 4.51
CA SER A 73 -4.10 -10.97 5.19
C SER A 73 -3.99 -12.08 6.23
N THR A 74 -3.11 -13.06 6.02
CA THR A 74 -2.75 -14.03 7.06
C THR A 74 -1.65 -13.43 7.96
N LYS A 75 -2.02 -12.91 9.13
CA LYS A 75 -1.04 -12.48 10.13
C LYS A 75 -0.42 -13.72 10.79
N ARG A 76 0.88 -13.96 10.62
CA ARG A 76 1.67 -14.72 11.62
C ARG A 76 2.06 -13.77 12.76
N SER A 77 1.08 -13.36 13.55
CA SER A 77 1.34 -12.97 14.94
C SER A 77 1.04 -14.19 15.80
N THR A 78 1.84 -14.45 16.83
CA THR A 78 1.66 -15.50 17.85
C THR A 78 0.40 -15.33 18.72
N GLY A 79 -0.66 -14.73 18.19
CA GLY A 79 -1.94 -14.47 18.84
C GLY A 79 -3.11 -14.82 17.91
N PRO A 80 -4.35 -14.87 18.44
CA PRO A 80 -5.49 -15.50 17.79
C PRO A 80 -5.77 -14.87 16.42
N ARG A 81 -6.03 -15.75 15.44
CA ARG A 81 -6.37 -15.39 14.06
C ARG A 81 -7.69 -14.62 14.08
N ARG A 82 -7.63 -13.32 13.80
CA ARG A 82 -8.81 -12.52 13.47
C ARG A 82 -8.83 -12.31 11.96
N ALA A 83 -9.89 -12.78 11.32
CA ALA A 83 -10.25 -12.31 10.00
C ALA A 83 -10.55 -10.81 10.12
N VAL A 84 -9.73 -9.99 9.50
CA VAL A 84 -10.09 -8.59 9.27
C VAL A 84 -10.63 -8.57 7.85
N THR A 85 -11.95 -8.59 7.75
CA THR A 85 -12.67 -8.24 6.53
C THR A 85 -12.49 -6.73 6.33
N CYS A 86 -11.80 -6.36 5.26
CA CYS A 86 -11.89 -5.04 4.64
C CYS A 86 -12.75 -5.21 3.39
#